data_AF-A0A9P6YT28-F1
#
_entry.id   AF-A0A9P6YT28-F1
#
_cell.length_a   1.000
_cell.length_b   1.000
_cell.length_c   1.000
_cell.angle_alpha   90.00
_cell.angle_beta   90.00
_cell.angle_gamma   90.00
#
_symmetry.space_group_name_H-M   'P 1'
#
loop_
_entity.id
_entity.type
_entity.pdbx_description
1 polymer ?
#
loop_
_entity_poly.entity_id
_entity_poly.type
_entity_poly.pdbx_seq_one_letter_code
_entity_poly.pdbx_strand_id
1 'polypeptide(L)'
;MKRLQWAKSHQHWSVDNWKRVIFSDKTKKIVKHEGGNIMVWSCLTWEGIGWIVDVGHRISSEGYLEVLKDDLFKTMRSYGLDSSKMVFQQDNDPKHTSKVVKEWIDQQPFEALKWPPQSPDLNPIEHMWAHLKRELFHSYETPPSSMHELWECIGQTWYAISKEECQKYIESMPKRCAAVIKAKGRWTKY
;
A
#
# COMPACT_ATOMS: atom_id res chain seq x y z
N MET A 1 -10.90 12.37 18.33
CA MET A 1 -10.53 11.06 17.76
C MET A 1 -9.68 11.27 16.52
N LYS A 2 -8.47 10.68 16.44
CA LYS A 2 -7.48 10.97 15.38
C LYS A 2 -8.01 10.69 13.96
N ARG A 3 -8.70 9.56 13.77
CA ARG A 3 -9.32 9.17 12.48
C ARG A 3 -10.34 10.19 11.98
N LEU A 4 -11.22 10.67 12.86
CA LEU A 4 -12.22 11.70 12.52
C LEU A 4 -11.58 13.02 12.12
N GLN A 5 -10.54 13.46 12.85
CA GLN A 5 -9.82 14.70 12.54
C GLN A 5 -9.13 14.61 11.18
N TRP A 6 -8.46 13.48 10.92
CA TRP A 6 -7.82 13.22 9.64
C TRP A 6 -8.83 13.22 8.47
N ALA A 7 -9.95 12.51 8.62
CA ALA A 7 -10.96 12.48 7.56
C ALA A 7 -11.55 13.88 7.31
N LYS A 8 -11.77 14.68 8.36
CA LYS A 8 -12.22 16.07 8.23
C LYS A 8 -11.20 16.97 7.54
N SER A 9 -9.89 16.82 7.82
CA SER A 9 -8.87 17.64 7.16
C SER A 9 -8.72 17.35 5.66
N HIS A 10 -9.16 16.17 5.21
CA HIS A 10 -9.14 15.77 3.80
C HIS A 10 -10.55 15.70 3.18
N GLN A 11 -11.59 16.21 3.85
CA GLN A 11 -12.98 16.08 3.38
C GLN A 11 -13.25 16.84 2.07
N HIS A 12 -12.42 17.83 1.76
CA HIS A 12 -12.51 18.65 0.55
C HIS A 12 -11.52 18.22 -0.54
N TRP A 13 -10.72 17.18 -0.30
CA TRP A 13 -9.83 16.64 -1.33
C TRP A 13 -10.66 15.99 -2.44
N SER A 14 -10.46 16.46 -3.67
CA SER A 14 -11.03 15.86 -4.86
C SER A 14 -10.26 14.60 -5.23
N VAL A 15 -10.76 13.85 -6.22
CA VAL A 15 -10.02 12.72 -6.78
C VAL A 15 -8.64 13.17 -7.26
N ASP A 16 -8.49 14.36 -7.86
CA ASP A 16 -7.19 14.85 -8.35
C ASP A 16 -6.15 15.04 -7.24
N ASN A 17 -6.57 15.38 -6.01
CA ASN A 17 -5.66 15.35 -4.87
C ASN A 17 -5.20 13.92 -4.57
N TRP A 18 -6.12 12.96 -4.59
CA TRP A 18 -5.82 11.54 -4.32
C TRP A 18 -5.01 10.86 -5.42
N LYS A 19 -5.09 11.33 -6.68
CA LYS A 19 -4.26 10.83 -7.80
C LYS A 19 -2.76 10.98 -7.53
N ARG A 20 -2.39 11.98 -6.72
CA ARG A 20 -1.01 12.28 -6.36
C ARG A 20 -0.50 11.42 -5.21
N VAL A 21 -1.35 10.63 -4.57
CA VAL A 21 -0.98 9.82 -3.41
C VAL A 21 -0.45 8.46 -3.85
N ILE A 22 0.76 8.14 -3.40
CA ILE A 22 1.34 6.79 -3.47
C ILE A 22 0.98 6.08 -2.16
N PHE A 23 -0.02 5.21 -2.22
CA PHE A 23 -0.42 4.39 -1.08
C PHE A 23 0.54 3.22 -0.94
N SER A 24 1.08 2.97 0.25
CA SER A 24 2.00 1.84 0.45
C SER A 24 1.61 1.04 1.67
N ASP A 25 1.93 -0.24 1.62
CA ASP A 25 1.80 -1.12 2.77
C ASP A 25 2.60 -2.40 2.56
N LYS A 26 2.73 -3.16 3.63
CA LYS A 26 3.14 -4.56 3.61
C LYS A 26 1.93 -5.45 3.91
N THR A 27 1.74 -6.50 3.14
CA THR A 27 0.70 -7.48 3.47
C THR A 27 1.18 -8.45 4.54
N LYS A 28 0.27 -8.87 5.42
CA LYS A 28 0.56 -9.95 6.37
C LYS A 28 0.37 -11.30 5.71
N LYS A 29 1.46 -12.07 5.64
CA LYS A 29 1.57 -13.52 5.40
C LYS A 29 0.75 -14.01 4.20
N ILE A 30 1.36 -14.08 3.03
CA ILE A 30 0.89 -14.90 1.92
C ILE A 30 1.41 -16.32 2.17
N VAL A 31 0.54 -17.32 2.20
CA VAL A 31 0.85 -18.66 2.74
C VAL A 31 0.88 -19.72 1.64
N LYS A 32 1.86 -20.63 1.72
CA LYS A 32 1.85 -21.93 1.04
C LYS A 32 0.96 -22.91 1.79
N HIS A 33 0.34 -23.85 1.09
CA HIS A 33 -0.47 -24.93 1.69
C HIS A 33 0.29 -25.81 2.72
N GLU A 34 1.63 -25.71 2.77
CA GLU A 34 2.51 -26.45 3.70
C GLU A 34 3.25 -25.56 4.70
N GLY A 35 2.77 -24.34 4.96
CA GLY A 35 3.19 -23.53 6.12
C GLY A 35 4.30 -22.49 5.89
N GLY A 36 4.85 -22.38 4.68
CA GLY A 36 5.75 -21.28 4.30
C GLY A 36 4.99 -19.96 4.13
N ASN A 37 5.49 -18.85 4.69
CA ASN A 37 4.84 -17.54 4.60
C ASN A 37 5.76 -16.45 4.07
N ILE A 38 5.32 -15.73 3.04
CA ILE A 38 6.02 -14.56 2.52
C ILE A 38 5.34 -13.29 3.04
N MET A 39 6.15 -12.28 3.39
CA MET A 39 5.66 -10.92 3.62
C MET A 39 6.15 -10.09 2.46
N VAL A 40 5.24 -9.36 1.82
CA VAL A 40 5.59 -8.52 0.69
C VAL A 40 5.28 -7.07 0.99
N TRP A 41 6.08 -6.16 0.44
CA TRP A 41 5.80 -4.74 0.36
C TRP A 41 5.51 -4.34 -1.09
N SER A 42 4.60 -3.40 -1.27
CA SER A 42 4.41 -2.71 -2.54
C SER A 42 3.70 -1.37 -2.32
N CYS A 43 3.41 -0.68 -3.41
CA CYS A 43 2.60 0.53 -3.41
C CYS A 43 1.53 0.51 -4.51
N LEU A 44 0.60 1.44 -4.41
CA LEU A 44 -0.52 1.68 -5.32
C LEU A 44 -0.49 3.15 -5.73
N THR A 45 -0.49 3.39 -7.03
CA THR A 45 -0.49 4.73 -7.63
C THR A 45 -1.67 4.89 -8.58
N TRP A 46 -1.94 6.11 -9.03
CA TRP A 46 -2.92 6.37 -10.08
C TRP A 46 -2.56 5.71 -11.43
N GLU A 47 -1.27 5.51 -11.68
CA GLU A 47 -0.74 4.94 -12.92
C GLU A 47 -0.74 3.40 -12.91
N GLY A 48 -0.82 2.78 -11.73
CA GLY A 48 -0.85 1.32 -11.57
C GLY A 48 -0.25 0.85 -10.25
N ILE A 49 -0.14 -0.46 -10.11
CA ILE A 49 0.54 -1.10 -8.97
C ILE A 49 2.05 -0.87 -9.03
N GLY A 50 2.67 -0.83 -7.85
CA GLY A 50 4.12 -0.68 -7.72
C GLY A 50 4.86 -2.00 -7.81
N TRP A 51 6.18 -1.91 -7.74
CA TRP A 51 7.04 -3.06 -7.59
C TRP A 51 6.69 -3.82 -6.31
N ILE A 52 6.58 -5.15 -6.42
CA ILE A 52 6.35 -6.04 -5.28
C ILE A 52 7.67 -6.66 -4.86
N VAL A 53 7.97 -6.62 -3.56
CA VAL A 53 9.23 -7.11 -3.01
C VAL A 53 8.97 -8.00 -1.80
N ASP A 54 9.67 -9.13 -1.73
CA ASP A 54 9.72 -9.96 -0.53
C ASP A 54 10.58 -9.27 0.53
N VAL A 55 9.97 -8.96 1.67
CA VAL A 55 10.63 -8.32 2.80
C VAL A 55 10.97 -9.29 3.94
N GLY A 56 10.85 -10.59 3.67
CA GLY A 56 11.09 -11.67 4.60
C GLY A 56 10.13 -11.69 5.78
N HIS A 57 10.39 -12.53 6.78
CA HIS A 57 9.46 -12.67 7.91
C HIS A 57 9.43 -11.47 8.86
N ARG A 58 10.51 -10.69 8.92
CA ARG A 58 10.66 -9.56 9.84
C ARG A 58 11.60 -8.50 9.24
N ILE A 59 11.01 -7.42 8.75
CA ILE A 59 11.77 -6.27 8.27
C ILE A 59 12.25 -5.40 9.44
N SER A 60 13.48 -4.86 9.40
CA SER A 60 13.94 -3.81 10.33
C SER A 60 13.57 -2.41 9.81
N SER A 61 13.90 -1.36 10.55
CA SER A 61 13.73 0.01 10.08
C SER A 61 14.64 0.31 8.90
N GLU A 62 15.87 -0.20 8.94
CA GLU A 62 16.89 -0.08 7.90
C GLU A 62 16.49 -0.88 6.65
N GLY A 63 16.01 -2.12 6.83
CA GLY A 63 15.49 -2.91 5.72
C GLY A 63 14.30 -2.23 5.04
N TYR A 64 13.41 -1.60 5.81
CA TYR A 64 12.32 -0.81 5.25
C TYR A 64 12.83 0.41 4.46
N LEU A 65 13.84 1.09 4.99
CA LEU A 65 14.47 2.22 4.30
C LEU A 65 15.08 1.80 2.95
N GLU A 66 15.72 0.63 2.87
CA GLU A 66 16.26 0.14 1.60
C GLU A 66 15.15 -0.16 0.58
N VAL A 67 14.02 -0.73 1.02
CA VAL A 67 12.82 -0.90 0.18
C VAL A 67 12.32 0.46 -0.35
N LEU A 68 12.33 1.51 0.46
CA LEU A 68 11.93 2.85 0.00
C LEU A 68 12.94 3.46 -0.98
N LYS A 69 14.25 3.31 -0.74
CA LYS A 69 15.27 3.84 -1.64
C LYS A 69 15.28 3.14 -2.99
N ASP A 70 14.93 1.87 -3.02
CA ASP A 70 14.97 1.07 -4.23
C ASP A 70 13.57 0.92 -4.86
N ASP A 71 12.66 0.17 -4.24
CA ASP A 71 11.42 -0.29 -4.87
C ASP A 71 10.34 0.80 -5.01
N LEU A 72 10.25 1.73 -4.06
CA LEU A 72 9.41 2.93 -4.23
C LEU A 72 9.92 3.76 -5.42
N PHE A 73 11.22 4.05 -5.48
CA PHE A 73 11.76 4.85 -6.58
C PHE A 73 11.79 4.11 -7.91
N LYS A 74 11.94 2.78 -7.94
CA LYS A 74 11.74 1.97 -9.15
C LYS A 74 10.33 2.15 -9.69
N THR A 75 9.32 2.13 -8.81
CA THR A 75 7.93 2.39 -9.19
C THR A 75 7.73 3.80 -9.74
N MET A 76 8.29 4.81 -9.09
CA MET A 76 8.19 6.19 -9.56
C MET A 76 8.86 6.37 -10.92
N ARG A 77 10.05 5.79 -11.12
CA ARG A 77 10.75 5.83 -12.41
C ARG A 77 9.99 5.10 -13.52
N SER A 78 9.42 3.91 -13.25
CA SER A 78 8.72 3.13 -14.27
C SER A 78 7.50 3.84 -14.82
N TYR A 79 6.80 4.62 -14.00
CA TYR A 79 5.64 5.41 -14.41
C TYR A 79 5.97 6.88 -14.74
N GLY A 80 7.24 7.30 -14.68
CA GLY A 80 7.64 8.67 -14.93
C GLY A 80 7.04 9.69 -13.95
N LEU A 81 6.84 9.29 -12.68
CA LEU A 81 6.25 10.15 -11.66
C LEU A 81 7.25 11.23 -11.24
N ASP A 82 6.82 12.49 -11.31
CA ASP A 82 7.55 13.61 -10.74
C ASP A 82 7.39 13.61 -9.21
N SER A 83 8.44 13.18 -8.51
CA SER A 83 8.44 13.06 -7.05
C SER A 83 8.03 14.35 -6.34
N SER A 84 8.36 15.52 -6.89
CA SER A 84 8.00 16.82 -6.28
C SER A 84 6.49 17.09 -6.26
N LYS A 85 5.73 16.36 -7.09
CA LYS A 85 4.27 16.47 -7.16
C LYS A 85 3.58 15.37 -6.38
N MET A 86 4.31 14.36 -5.90
CA MET A 86 3.73 13.20 -5.23
C MET A 86 3.56 13.41 -3.73
N VAL A 87 2.60 12.66 -3.18
CA VAL A 87 2.33 12.57 -1.75
C VAL A 87 2.54 11.10 -1.35
N PHE A 88 3.50 10.81 -0.49
CA PHE A 88 3.80 9.45 -0.04
C PHE A 88 3.01 9.09 1.21
N GLN A 89 2.29 7.97 1.17
CA GLN A 89 1.58 7.43 2.33
C GLN A 89 2.28 6.17 2.84
N GLN A 90 2.50 6.13 4.16
CA GLN A 90 2.87 4.94 4.91
C GLN A 90 2.04 4.85 6.20
N ASP A 91 1.92 3.67 6.79
CA ASP A 91 1.24 3.51 8.08
C ASP A 91 2.13 3.95 9.26
N ASN A 92 1.60 3.82 10.48
CA ASN A 92 2.30 4.21 11.71
C ASN A 92 3.05 3.04 12.37
N ASP A 93 3.48 2.00 11.64
CA ASP A 93 4.34 0.95 12.20
C ASP A 93 5.60 1.59 12.82
N PRO A 94 6.06 1.11 14.00
CA PRO A 94 7.30 1.60 14.62
C PRO A 94 8.51 1.65 13.69
N LYS A 95 8.62 0.76 12.70
CA LYS A 95 9.72 0.76 11.72
C LYS A 95 9.61 1.94 10.76
N HIS A 96 8.40 2.21 10.27
CA HIS A 96 8.12 3.28 9.32
C HIS A 96 8.24 4.65 9.99
N THR A 97 7.99 4.72 11.30
CA THR A 97 8.07 5.94 12.12
C THR A 97 9.38 6.07 12.89
N SER A 98 10.35 5.20 12.63
CA SER A 98 11.70 5.27 13.20
C SER A 98 12.42 6.56 12.79
N LYS A 99 13.45 6.93 13.57
CA LYS A 99 14.24 8.15 13.30
C LYS A 99 14.86 8.14 11.91
N VAL A 100 15.52 7.04 11.56
CA VAL A 100 16.23 6.90 10.27
C VAL A 100 15.31 7.01 9.06
N VAL A 101 14.10 6.45 9.14
CA VAL A 101 13.11 6.52 8.06
C VAL A 101 12.52 7.91 7.95
N LYS A 102 12.17 8.55 9.08
CA LYS A 102 11.64 9.93 9.08
C LYS A 102 12.64 10.94 8.53
N GLU A 103 13.88 10.91 9.02
CA GLU A 103 14.94 11.82 8.55
C GLU A 103 15.19 11.68 7.05
N TRP A 104 15.10 10.45 6.52
CA TRP A 104 15.22 10.24 5.08
C TRP A 104 13.99 10.75 4.31
N ILE A 105 12.76 10.46 4.78
CA ILE A 105 11.51 10.95 4.17
C ILE A 105 11.51 12.49 4.12
N ASP A 106 11.94 13.15 5.18
CA ASP A 106 11.98 14.62 5.28
C ASP A 106 12.97 15.27 4.28
N GLN A 107 13.91 14.49 3.73
CA GLN A 107 14.85 14.93 2.69
C GLN A 107 14.33 14.68 1.26
N GLN A 108 13.20 13.98 1.10
CA GLN A 108 12.67 13.65 -0.21
C GLN A 108 11.83 14.79 -0.79
N PRO A 109 11.76 14.91 -2.13
CA PRO A 109 10.97 15.95 -2.78
C PRO A 109 9.45 15.73 -2.68
N PHE A 110 8.99 14.53 -2.37
CA PHE A 110 7.57 14.23 -2.18
C PHE A 110 7.08 14.68 -0.79
N GLU A 111 5.79 14.98 -0.67
CA GLU A 111 5.17 15.29 0.62
C GLU A 111 4.83 14.00 1.38
N ALA A 112 5.12 13.92 2.68
CA ALA A 112 4.69 12.80 3.52
C ALA A 112 3.25 13.00 4.03
N LEU A 113 2.34 12.07 3.69
CA LEU A 113 0.97 12.09 4.18
C LEU A 113 0.92 11.66 5.65
N LYS A 114 0.53 12.57 6.54
CA LYS A 114 0.22 12.21 7.92
C LYS A 114 -0.90 11.18 7.94
N TRP A 115 -0.68 9.98 8.46
CA TRP A 115 -1.67 8.90 8.43
C TRP A 115 -2.35 8.69 9.79
N PRO A 116 -3.68 8.46 9.87
CA PRO A 116 -4.33 8.15 11.14
C PRO A 116 -4.00 6.72 11.58
N PRO A 117 -3.79 6.46 12.89
CA PRO A 117 -3.48 5.10 13.36
C PRO A 117 -4.66 4.15 13.13
N GLN A 118 -4.35 2.85 12.96
CA GLN A 118 -5.33 1.75 12.86
C GLN A 118 -6.45 2.03 11.84
N SER A 119 -6.06 2.42 10.63
CA SER A 119 -7.01 2.79 9.56
C SER A 119 -6.76 2.02 8.26
N PRO A 120 -6.80 0.67 8.28
CA PRO A 120 -6.68 -0.13 7.06
C PRO A 120 -7.84 0.15 6.08
N ASP A 121 -9.03 0.47 6.59
CA ASP A 121 -10.20 0.84 5.78
C ASP A 121 -10.02 2.16 4.98
N LEU A 122 -9.03 2.98 5.36
CA LEU A 122 -8.63 4.16 4.62
C LEU A 122 -7.51 3.89 3.60
N ASN A 123 -6.84 2.73 3.65
CA ASN A 123 -5.73 2.41 2.75
C ASN A 123 -6.22 1.54 1.57
N PRO A 124 -6.35 2.09 0.35
CA PRO A 124 -6.89 1.35 -0.79
C PRO A 124 -6.04 0.13 -1.19
N ILE A 125 -4.74 0.10 -0.89
CA ILE A 125 -3.88 -1.06 -1.20
C ILE A 125 -4.32 -2.34 -0.48
N GLU A 126 -5.03 -2.23 0.64
CA GLU A 126 -5.59 -3.39 1.36
C GLU A 126 -6.57 -4.18 0.48
N HIS A 127 -7.24 -3.51 -0.47
CA HIS A 127 -8.07 -4.20 -1.46
C HIS A 127 -7.25 -4.95 -2.50
N MET A 128 -6.07 -4.42 -2.88
CA MET A 128 -5.13 -5.12 -3.77
C MET A 128 -4.59 -6.37 -3.10
N TRP A 129 -4.30 -6.31 -1.79
CA TRP A 129 -3.92 -7.49 -1.01
C TRP A 129 -5.02 -8.54 -0.91
N ALA A 130 -6.28 -8.10 -0.72
CA ALA A 130 -7.42 -9.01 -0.71
C ALA A 130 -7.61 -9.68 -2.08
N HIS A 131 -7.46 -8.93 -3.17
CA HIS A 131 -7.49 -9.46 -4.53
C HIS A 131 -6.39 -10.50 -4.75
N LEU A 132 -5.13 -10.14 -4.46
CA LEU A 132 -3.97 -11.04 -4.59
C LEU A 132 -4.19 -12.36 -3.84
N LYS A 133 -4.61 -12.28 -2.57
CA LYS A 133 -4.89 -13.48 -1.76
C LYS A 133 -5.99 -14.32 -2.39
N ARG A 134 -7.11 -13.71 -2.78
CA ARG A 134 -8.24 -14.41 -3.40
C ARG A 134 -7.81 -15.15 -4.67
N GLU A 135 -7.11 -14.50 -5.58
CA GLU A 135 -6.63 -15.15 -6.81
C GLU A 135 -5.64 -16.28 -6.50
N LEU A 136 -4.75 -16.11 -5.53
CA LEU A 136 -3.85 -17.19 -5.09
C LEU A 136 -4.61 -18.39 -4.50
N PHE A 137 -5.77 -18.19 -3.86
CA PHE A 137 -6.58 -19.27 -3.30
C PHE A 137 -7.52 -19.94 -4.31
N HIS A 138 -7.94 -19.24 -5.37
CA HIS A 138 -8.97 -19.72 -6.29
C HIS A 138 -8.47 -20.06 -7.69
N SER A 139 -7.45 -19.37 -8.18
CA SER A 139 -7.02 -19.44 -9.58
C SER A 139 -5.96 -20.52 -9.84
N TYR A 140 -5.45 -21.16 -8.78
CA TYR A 140 -4.49 -22.27 -8.87
C TYR A 140 -5.17 -23.58 -8.46
N GLU A 141 -5.35 -24.50 -9.41
CA GLU A 141 -5.97 -25.82 -9.17
C GLU A 141 -5.21 -26.63 -8.10
N THR A 142 -3.90 -26.46 -8.05
CA THR A 142 -3.03 -26.98 -6.98
C THR A 142 -2.32 -25.81 -6.30
N PRO A 143 -2.25 -25.80 -4.96
CA PRO A 143 -1.48 -24.80 -4.25
C PRO A 143 0.00 -24.82 -4.66
N PRO A 144 0.70 -23.68 -4.63
CA PRO A 144 2.13 -23.63 -4.93
C PRO A 144 2.91 -24.65 -4.10
N SER A 145 3.71 -25.47 -4.76
CA SER A 145 4.48 -26.56 -4.14
C SER A 145 5.86 -26.10 -3.67
N SER A 146 6.29 -24.89 -4.05
CA SER A 146 7.56 -24.29 -3.64
C SER A 146 7.45 -22.79 -3.35
N MET A 147 8.46 -22.21 -2.69
CA MET A 147 8.56 -20.75 -2.52
C MET A 147 8.80 -20.03 -3.83
N HIS A 148 9.47 -20.68 -4.78
CA HIS A 148 9.67 -20.13 -6.12
C HIS A 148 8.33 -20.02 -6.86
N GLU A 149 7.54 -21.10 -6.90
CA GLU A 149 6.20 -21.10 -7.50
C GLU A 149 5.29 -20.08 -6.81
N LEU A 150 5.32 -20.00 -5.47
CA LEU A 150 4.52 -19.01 -4.75
C LEU A 150 4.89 -17.59 -5.16
N TRP A 151 6.19 -17.30 -5.30
CA TRP A 151 6.68 -16.00 -5.74
C TRP A 151 6.29 -15.68 -7.19
N GLU A 152 6.39 -16.66 -8.08
CA GLU A 152 5.95 -16.52 -9.47
C GLU A 152 4.44 -16.23 -9.55
N CYS A 153 3.63 -16.98 -8.82
CA CYS A 153 2.18 -16.77 -8.73
C CYS A 153 1.85 -15.37 -8.17
N ILE A 154 2.57 -14.92 -7.14
CA ILE A 154 2.42 -13.57 -6.59
C ILE A 154 2.71 -12.53 -7.66
N GLY A 155 3.83 -12.68 -8.39
CA GLY A 155 4.22 -11.77 -9.45
C GLY A 155 3.17 -11.71 -10.56
N GLN A 156 2.78 -12.85 -11.11
CA GLN A 156 1.79 -12.94 -12.19
C GLN A 156 0.46 -12.28 -11.78
N THR A 157 -0.06 -12.61 -10.60
CA THR A 157 -1.31 -12.04 -10.09
C THR A 157 -1.19 -10.54 -9.81
N TRP A 158 -0.10 -10.10 -9.17
CA TRP A 158 0.08 -8.70 -8.80
C TRP A 158 0.19 -7.82 -10.04
N TYR A 159 1.02 -8.22 -11.01
CA TYR A 159 1.24 -7.45 -12.23
C TYR A 159 0.09 -7.58 -13.25
N ALA A 160 -0.86 -8.49 -13.04
CA ALA A 160 -2.11 -8.55 -13.81
C ALA A 160 -3.16 -7.52 -13.36
N ILE A 161 -2.98 -6.86 -12.20
CA ILE A 161 -3.90 -5.83 -11.73
C ILE A 161 -3.83 -4.63 -12.67
N SER A 162 -4.95 -4.30 -13.30
CA SER A 162 -4.99 -3.22 -14.27
C SER A 162 -4.94 -1.83 -13.62
N LYS A 163 -4.54 -0.84 -14.41
CA LYS A 163 -4.58 0.57 -14.02
C LYS A 163 -5.99 1.02 -13.64
N GLU A 164 -7.01 0.58 -14.35
CA GLU A 164 -8.42 0.92 -14.09
C GLU A 164 -8.88 0.41 -12.72
N GLU A 165 -8.46 -0.79 -12.33
CA GLU A 165 -8.77 -1.32 -11.00
C GLU A 165 -8.06 -0.50 -9.91
N CYS A 166 -6.82 -0.06 -10.15
CA CYS A 166 -6.09 0.84 -9.24
C CYS A 166 -6.83 2.18 -9.06
N GLN A 167 -7.21 2.80 -10.17
CA GLN A 167 -7.90 4.10 -10.22
C GLN A 167 -9.22 4.04 -9.46
N LYS A 168 -10.03 3.01 -9.69
CA LYS A 168 -11.32 2.78 -9.00
C LYS A 168 -11.20 2.82 -7.48
N TYR A 169 -10.14 2.25 -6.91
CA TYR A 169 -9.93 2.29 -5.46
C TYR A 169 -9.43 3.65 -4.96
N ILE A 170 -8.61 4.36 -5.74
CA ILE A 170 -8.21 5.73 -5.42
C ILE A 170 -9.41 6.69 -5.50
N GLU A 171 -10.27 6.54 -6.51
CA GLU A 171 -11.52 7.30 -6.66
C GLU A 171 -12.50 7.10 -5.50
N SER A 172 -12.37 5.99 -4.77
CA SER A 172 -13.20 5.72 -3.59
C SER A 172 -12.80 6.56 -2.36
N MET A 173 -11.63 7.19 -2.35
CA MET A 173 -11.09 7.90 -1.18
C MET A 173 -12.00 8.99 -0.60
N PRO A 174 -12.62 9.89 -1.40
CA PRO A 174 -13.58 10.84 -0.87
C PRO A 174 -14.75 10.17 -0.12
N LYS A 175 -15.26 9.05 -0.65
CA LYS A 175 -16.33 8.27 0.00
C LYS A 175 -15.85 7.58 1.27
N ARG A 176 -14.61 7.11 1.33
CA ARG A 176 -13.99 6.53 2.54
C ARG A 176 -13.87 7.58 3.65
N CYS A 177 -13.37 8.78 3.33
CA CYS A 177 -13.31 9.90 4.26
C CYS A 177 -14.70 10.27 4.79
N ALA A 178 -15.69 10.41 3.90
CA ALA A 178 -17.07 10.71 4.29
C ALA A 178 -17.68 9.62 5.20
N ALA A 179 -17.39 8.34 4.93
CA ALA A 179 -17.83 7.23 5.77
C ALA A 179 -17.22 7.30 7.19
N VAL A 180 -15.93 7.62 7.32
CA VAL A 180 -15.27 7.82 8.62
C VAL A 180 -15.88 9.01 9.37
N ILE A 181 -16.19 10.12 8.67
CA ILE A 181 -16.85 11.28 9.27
C ILE A 181 -18.24 10.90 9.79
N LYS A 182 -19.06 10.23 8.97
CA LYS A 182 -20.40 9.75 9.33
C LYS A 182 -20.34 8.79 10.53
N ALA A 183 -19.34 7.92 10.57
CA ALA A 183 -19.09 6.98 11.65
C ALA A 183 -18.46 7.63 12.90
N LYS A 184 -18.29 8.96 12.93
CA LYS A 184 -17.64 9.72 14.01
C LYS A 184 -16.23 9.20 14.34
N GLY A 185 -15.51 8.71 13.33
CA GLY A 185 -14.16 8.16 13.45
C GLY A 185 -14.06 6.65 13.72
N ARG A 186 -15.18 5.92 13.79
CA ARG A 186 -15.21 4.45 13.91
C ARG A 186 -14.90 3.76 12.57
N TRP A 187 -14.56 2.47 12.62
CA TRP A 187 -14.27 1.69 11.42
C TRP A 187 -15.45 1.66 10.47
N THR A 188 -15.14 1.62 9.18
CA THR A 188 -16.12 1.60 8.11
C THR A 188 -16.13 0.23 7.44
N LYS A 189 -16.99 0.06 6.43
CA LYS A 189 -17.09 -1.17 5.64
C LYS A 189 -15.96 -1.34 4.61
N TYR A 190 -15.14 -0.32 4.46
CA TYR A 190 -14.03 -0.29 3.52
C TYR A 190 -12.79 -0.98 4.11
#